data_AF-A0A702KW83-F1
#
_entry.id   AF-A0A702KW83-F1
#
_cell.length_a   1.000
_cell.length_b   1.000
_cell.length_c   1.000
_cell.angle_alpha   90.00
_cell.angle_beta   90.00
_cell.angle_gamma   90.00
#
_symmetry.space_group_name_H-M   'P 1'
#
loop_
_entity.id
_entity.type
_entity.pdbx_description
1 polymer ?
#
loop_
_entity_poly.entity_id
_entity_poly.type
_entity_poly.pdbx_seq_one_letter_code
_entity_poly.pdbx_strand_id
1 'polypeptide(L)'
;MSKPLSFIDNHLLSVRVDEICSAVPTFATKQAALKAGSMFGWRSAVRIERRFEKVWVVGKQCFQSDHSAGMKFEAYRFPLLRWEKEGGITKCPILSVRRFKLEAVQ
;
A
#
# COMPACT_ATOMS: atom_id res chain seq x y z
N MET A 1 -0.60 -11.69 -11.83
CA MET A 1 -0.80 -11.44 -10.38
C MET A 1 0.30 -10.51 -9.90
N SER A 2 -0.01 -9.42 -9.19
CA SER A 2 1.03 -8.51 -8.67
C SER A 2 1.85 -9.20 -7.58
N LYS A 3 3.19 -9.12 -7.64
CA LYS A 3 4.04 -9.59 -6.54
C LYS A 3 3.67 -8.85 -5.24
N PRO A 4 3.53 -9.55 -4.11
CA PRO A 4 3.29 -8.92 -2.81
C PRO A 4 4.42 -7.95 -2.47
N LEU A 5 4.14 -6.97 -1.60
CA LEU A 5 5.20 -6.15 -1.01
C LEU A 5 5.90 -6.98 0.06
N SER A 6 7.22 -7.06 0.02
CA SER A 6 8.01 -7.88 0.93
C SER A 6 9.18 -7.09 1.50
N PHE A 7 9.59 -7.42 2.73
CA PHE A 7 10.76 -6.81 3.37
C PHE A 7 12.05 -6.98 2.55
N ILE A 8 12.12 -8.02 1.70
CA ILE A 8 13.24 -8.27 0.77
C ILE A 8 13.35 -7.13 -0.25
N ASP A 9 12.20 -6.57 -0.66
CA ASP A 9 12.11 -5.50 -1.65
C ASP A 9 12.24 -4.10 -1.02
N ASN A 10 12.59 -3.97 0.27
CA ASN A 10 12.66 -2.67 0.95
C ASN A 10 13.59 -1.67 0.23
N HIS A 11 14.63 -2.14 -0.44
CA HIS A 11 15.56 -1.32 -1.22
C HIS A 11 14.93 -0.72 -2.51
N LEU A 12 13.80 -1.28 -2.97
CA LEU A 12 13.04 -0.79 -4.13
C LEU A 12 11.82 0.04 -3.70
N LEU A 13 11.50 0.11 -2.42
CA LEU A 13 10.31 0.79 -1.92
C LEU A 13 10.66 2.18 -1.39
N SER A 14 9.84 3.16 -1.75
CA SER A 14 9.90 4.52 -1.19
C SER A 14 9.58 4.58 0.31
N VAL A 15 8.87 3.58 0.85
CA VAL A 15 8.53 3.43 2.26
C VAL A 15 8.74 1.97 2.62
N ARG A 16 9.47 1.69 3.70
CA ARG A 16 9.79 0.30 4.06
C ARG A 16 8.53 -0.43 4.51
N VAL A 17 8.50 -1.75 4.32
CA VAL A 17 7.35 -2.58 4.71
C VAL A 17 6.95 -2.39 6.17
N ASP A 18 7.91 -2.32 7.09
CA ASP A 18 7.65 -2.14 8.52
C ASP A 18 7.05 -0.74 8.84
N GLU A 19 7.46 0.28 8.09
CA GLU A 19 6.93 1.65 8.21
C GLU A 19 5.50 1.73 7.67
N ILE A 20 5.21 1.12 6.52
CA ILE A 20 3.84 1.00 5.99
C ILE A 20 2.95 0.34 7.05
N CYS A 21 3.43 -0.78 7.58
CA CYS A 21 2.76 -1.60 8.58
C CYS A 21 2.55 -0.91 9.93
N SER A 22 3.37 0.09 10.26
CA SER A 22 3.22 0.91 11.47
C SER A 22 2.27 2.09 11.23
N ALA A 23 2.18 2.57 9.98
CA ALA A 23 1.37 3.72 9.61
C ALA A 23 -0.10 3.36 9.31
N VAL A 24 -0.39 2.15 8.83
CA VAL A 24 -1.76 1.73 8.48
C VAL A 24 -2.20 0.49 9.26
N PRO A 25 -3.52 0.33 9.51
CA PRO A 25 -4.02 -0.86 10.21
C PRO A 25 -3.72 -2.15 9.44
N THR A 26 -3.26 -3.15 10.18
CA THR A 26 -2.91 -4.47 9.65
C THR A 26 -3.83 -5.55 10.18
N PHE A 27 -4.13 -6.54 9.35
CA PHE A 27 -5.12 -7.57 9.63
C PHE A 27 -4.52 -8.95 9.36
N ALA A 28 -4.89 -9.94 10.17
CA ALA A 28 -4.45 -11.33 9.98
C ALA A 28 -5.05 -11.97 8.72
N THR A 29 -6.25 -11.56 8.29
CA THR A 29 -6.96 -12.14 7.14
C THR A 29 -7.37 -11.09 6.12
N LYS A 30 -7.45 -11.51 4.86
CA LYS A 30 -7.94 -10.67 3.75
C LYS A 30 -9.35 -10.16 4.02
N GLN A 31 -10.24 -11.02 4.51
CA GLN A 31 -11.64 -10.65 4.80
C GLN A 31 -11.74 -9.58 5.89
N ALA A 32 -10.94 -9.67 6.95
CA ALA A 32 -10.94 -8.66 8.00
C ALA A 32 -10.51 -7.29 7.46
N ALA A 33 -9.46 -7.24 6.62
CA ALA A 33 -9.05 -6.02 5.94
C ALA A 33 -10.18 -5.46 5.05
N LEU A 34 -10.80 -6.30 4.21
CA LEU A 34 -11.89 -5.87 3.32
C LEU A 34 -13.11 -5.34 4.10
N LYS A 35 -13.47 -6.00 5.21
CA LYS A 35 -14.57 -5.55 6.08
C LYS A 35 -14.26 -4.20 6.72
N ALA A 36 -13.02 -3.96 7.15
CA ALA A 36 -12.62 -2.68 7.72
C ALA A 36 -12.58 -1.58 6.64
N GLY A 37 -12.05 -1.89 5.45
CA GLY A 37 -11.94 -0.94 4.35
C GLY A 37 -13.27 -0.49 3.76
N SER A 38 -14.31 -1.35 3.78
CA SER A 38 -15.61 -1.04 3.17
C SER A 38 -16.27 0.20 3.79
N MET A 39 -16.08 0.43 5.09
CA MET A 39 -16.56 1.62 5.81
C MET A 39 -15.96 2.93 5.27
N PHE A 40 -14.82 2.85 4.58
CA PHE A 40 -14.10 3.98 4.00
C PHE A 40 -14.15 3.97 2.46
N GLY A 41 -15.00 3.14 1.86
CA GLY A 41 -15.12 3.02 0.40
C GLY A 41 -14.04 2.17 -0.27
N TRP A 42 -13.23 1.43 0.49
CA TRP A 42 -12.17 0.56 -0.05
C TRP A 42 -12.61 -0.90 -0.12
N ARG A 43 -12.48 -1.51 -1.31
CA ARG A 43 -12.88 -2.89 -1.58
C ARG A 43 -11.71 -3.81 -1.94
N SER A 44 -10.51 -3.39 -1.60
CA SER A 44 -9.27 -4.09 -1.97
C SER A 44 -8.33 -4.18 -0.77
N ALA A 45 -7.55 -5.24 -0.75
CA ALA A 45 -6.55 -5.49 0.27
C ALA A 45 -5.28 -6.03 -0.41
N VAL A 46 -4.13 -5.62 0.11
CA VAL A 46 -2.81 -6.02 -0.35
C VAL A 46 -2.17 -6.88 0.73
N ARG A 47 -1.57 -7.99 0.32
CA ARG A 47 -0.77 -8.82 1.22
C ARG A 47 0.64 -8.23 1.31
N ILE A 48 1.11 -8.04 2.53
CA ILE A 48 2.45 -7.56 2.84
C ILE A 48 3.19 -8.63 3.64
N GLU A 49 4.42 -8.92 3.26
CA GLU A 49 5.30 -9.88 3.92
C GLU A 49 6.34 -9.11 4.77
N ARG A 50 6.15 -9.13 6.09
CA ARG A 50 7.14 -8.66 7.06
C ARG A 50 8.22 -9.73 7.24
N ARG A 51 9.27 -9.44 8.02
CA ARG A 51 10.36 -10.39 8.30
C ARG A 51 9.88 -11.70 8.93
N PHE A 52 8.88 -11.64 9.82
CA PHE A 52 8.46 -12.78 10.63
C PHE A 52 7.01 -13.20 10.42
N GLU A 53 6.24 -12.44 9.63
CA GLU A 53 4.81 -12.69 9.44
C GLU A 53 4.30 -12.15 8.11
N LYS A 54 3.08 -12.57 7.75
CA LYS A 54 2.35 -12.05 6.59
C LYS A 54 1.07 -11.40 7.08
N VAL A 55 0.85 -10.17 6.67
CA VAL A 55 -0.31 -9.37 7.06
C VAL A 55 -1.07 -8.90 5.83
N TRP A 56 -2.33 -8.56 6.04
CA TRP A 56 -3.19 -7.91 5.06
C TRP A 56 -3.39 -6.46 5.46
N VAL A 57 -3.25 -5.55 4.50
CA VAL A 57 -3.60 -4.14 4.67
C VAL A 57 -4.68 -3.76 3.68
N VAL A 58 -5.55 -2.83 4.06
CA VAL A 58 -6.47 -2.22 3.11
C VAL A 58 -5.66 -1.38 2.13
N GLY A 59 -5.95 -1.51 0.85
CA GLY A 59 -5.25 -0.73 -0.17
C GLY A 59 -5.32 -1.35 -1.55
N LYS A 60 -4.76 -0.63 -2.52
CA LYS A 60 -4.70 -1.08 -3.91
C LYS A 60 -3.39 -0.72 -4.55
N GLN A 61 -2.97 -1.54 -5.50
CA GLN A 61 -2.01 -1.14 -6.51
C GLN A 61 -2.74 -0.27 -7.55
N CYS A 62 -2.15 0.87 -7.89
CA CYS A 62 -2.62 1.72 -8.98
C CYS A 62 -2.33 1.04 -10.32
N PHE A 63 -3.31 1.06 -11.22
CA PHE A 63 -3.18 0.46 -12.56
C PHE A 63 -2.16 1.19 -13.42
N GLN A 64 -2.18 2.54 -13.40
CA GLN A 64 -1.17 3.34 -14.07
C GLN A 64 0.15 3.27 -13.29
N SER A 65 1.21 2.89 -14.00
CA SER A 65 2.56 3.01 -13.47
C SER A 65 2.92 4.50 -13.41
N ASP A 66 3.63 4.88 -12.37
CA ASP A 66 4.13 6.23 -12.22
C ASP A 66 5.46 6.34 -12.99
N HIS A 67 5.61 7.40 -13.77
CA HIS A 67 6.79 7.64 -14.59
C HIS A 67 7.40 8.97 -14.14
N SER A 68 8.62 8.92 -13.63
CA SER A 68 9.33 10.12 -13.18
C SER A 68 10.78 10.02 -13.59
N ALA A 69 11.30 11.05 -14.27
CA ALA A 69 12.69 11.12 -14.72
C ALA A 69 13.16 9.86 -15.50
N GLY A 70 12.31 9.31 -16.38
CA GLY A 70 12.61 8.10 -17.16
C GLY A 70 12.54 6.78 -16.38
N MET A 71 12.25 6.81 -15.08
CA MET A 71 12.10 5.63 -14.23
C MET A 71 10.63 5.22 -14.11
N LYS A 72 10.40 3.90 -14.04
CA LYS A 72 9.06 3.31 -13.90
C LYS A 72 8.83 2.84 -12.48
N PHE A 73 7.69 3.20 -11.91
CA PHE A 73 7.29 2.80 -10.56
C PHE A 73 5.90 2.16 -10.56
N GLU A 74 5.70 1.19 -9.69
CA GLU A 74 4.37 0.79 -9.27
C GLU A 74 3.94 1.65 -8.10
N ALA A 75 2.75 2.21 -8.16
CA ALA A 75 2.18 2.96 -7.07
C ALA A 75 1.17 2.12 -6.29
N TYR A 76 1.20 2.27 -4.97
CA TYR A 76 0.29 1.67 -4.01
C TYR A 76 -0.34 2.78 -3.17
N ARG A 77 -1.60 2.59 -2.81
CA ARG A 77 -2.34 3.51 -1.93
C ARG A 77 -2.97 2.74 -0.79
N PHE A 78 -2.64 3.15 0.43
CA PHE A 78 -3.11 2.55 1.68
C PHE A 78 -3.85 3.59 2.51
N PRO A 79 -5.18 3.48 2.69
CA PRO A 79 -5.90 4.37 3.59
C PRO A 79 -5.49 4.13 5.04
N LEU A 80 -5.47 5.20 5.84
CA LEU A 80 -5.22 5.12 7.28
C LEU A 80 -6.44 4.61 8.08
N LEU A 81 -7.59 4.41 7.43
CA LEU A 81 -8.86 3.97 8.02
C LEU A 81 -9.31 4.83 9.22
N ARG A 82 -9.13 6.14 9.07
CA ARG A 82 -9.67 7.14 9.99
C ARG A 82 -10.13 8.35 9.20
N TRP A 83 -11.09 9.08 9.76
CA TRP A 83 -11.58 10.32 9.18
C TRP A 83 -10.84 11.51 9.79
N GLU A 84 -10.31 12.38 8.95
CA GLU A 84 -9.69 13.64 9.37
C GLU A 84 -10.43 14.81 8.72
N LYS A 85 -10.61 15.89 9.50
CA LYS A 85 -11.14 17.15 9.00
C LYS A 85 -9.98 18.08 8.66
N GLU A 86 -9.88 18.47 7.39
CA GLU A 86 -8.86 19.40 6.93
C GLU A 86 -9.53 20.44 6.01
N GLY A 87 -9.40 21.72 6.34
CA GLY A 87 -10.01 22.80 5.56
C GLY A 87 -11.54 22.71 5.42
N GLY A 88 -12.24 22.18 6.43
CA GLY A 88 -13.69 21.97 6.40
C GLY A 88 -14.16 20.72 5.64
N ILE A 89 -13.25 19.98 5.01
CA ILE A 89 -13.54 18.75 4.27
C ILE A 89 -13.16 17.54 5.13
N THR A 90 -14.07 16.57 5.24
CA THR A 90 -13.76 15.28 5.90
C THR A 90 -13.21 14.31 4.87
N LYS A 91 -11.96 13.87 5.03
CA LYS A 91 -11.30 12.92 4.13
C LYS A 91 -10.66 11.77 4.90
N CYS A 92 -10.49 10.64 4.23
CA CYS A 92 -9.69 9.52 4.74
C CYS A 92 -8.26 9.68 4.20
N PRO A 93 -7.25 9.94 5.04
CA PRO A 93 -5.87 10.08 4.58
C PRO A 93 -5.35 8.81 3.92
N ILE A 94 -4.43 8.98 2.96
CA ILE A 94 -3.89 7.89 2.16
C ILE A 94 -2.37 7.97 2.18
N LEU A 95 -1.72 6.91 2.63
CA LEU A 95 -0.31 6.68 2.44
C LEU A 95 -0.06 6.21 1.00
N SER A 96 0.74 6.97 0.25
CA SER A 96 1.15 6.63 -1.11
C SER A 96 2.55 6.03 -1.08
N VAL A 97 2.72 4.85 -1.67
CA VAL A 97 4.01 4.12 -1.72
C VAL A 97 4.33 3.78 -3.16
N ARG A 98 5.55 4.08 -3.58
CA ARG A 98 6.12 3.67 -4.86
C ARG A 98 7.06 2.47 -4.67
N ARG A 99 7.03 1.52 -5.62
CA ARG A 99 8.03 0.47 -5.82
C ARG A 99 8.72 0.70 -7.16
N PHE A 100 10.04 0.83 -7.16
CA PHE A 100 10.83 0.93 -8.37
C PHE A 100 10.76 -0.38 -9.17
N LYS A 101 10.51 -0.26 -10.48
CA LYS A 101 10.63 -1.37 -11.43
C LYS A 101 12.01 -1.29 -12.07
N LEU A 102 12.89 -2.21 -11.68
CA LEU A 102 14.06 -2.53 -12.49
C LEU A 102 13.54 -3.03 -13.84
N GLU A 103 13.67 -2.22 -14.89
CA GLU A 103 13.50 -2.73 -16.23
C GLU A 103 14.60 -3.78 -16.43
N ALA A 104 14.20 -5.01 -16.76
CA ALA A 104 15.16 -6.01 -17.18
C ALA A 104 15.82 -5.44 -18.44
N VAL A 105 17.11 -5.12 -18.35
CA VAL A 105 17.94 -4.85 -19.52
C VAL A 105 17.81 -6.11 -20.38
N GLN A 106 17.09 -6.00 -21.51
CA GLN A 106 17.06 -7.03 -22.53
C GLN A 106 18.36 -6.97 -23.34
#